data_AF-A0AA35WBK0-F1
#
_entry.id   AF-A0AA35WBK0-F1
#
_cell.length_a   1.000
_cell.length_b   1.000
_cell.length_c   1.000
_cell.angle_alpha   90.00
_cell.angle_beta   90.00
_cell.angle_gamma   90.00
#
_symmetry.space_group_name_H-M   'P 1'
#
loop_
_entity.id
_entity.type
_entity.pdbx_description
1 polymer ?
#
loop_
_entity_poly.entity_id
_entity_poly.type
_entity_poly.pdbx_seq_one_letter_code
_entity_poly.pdbx_strand_id
1 'polypeptide(L)'
;MKSVHVERCSHCLLVLGPVEVTVTISNCTSLVLVAACRRLHVSSCSLCDLHLLTATRPVVSPPSRQLTFAPYNTHYPQLEEHLKCCGLPVTFNLWNRPLYTGSVESETEVWTELDPDLFRPFSVPFQLSGDTLDNPCQLPLKYREALDRRKKRTSEWYGEVKGAGLSPEQGQQLQTRVQDHFQEWLETTGHGREIRELEIPKTTTSTTARTKRPTSH
;
A
#
# COMPACT_ATOMS: atom_id res chain seq x y z
N MET A 1 -13.70 -13.90 2.19
CA MET A 1 -14.75 -12.87 2.42
C MET A 1 -15.51 -12.69 1.11
N LYS A 2 -16.86 -12.65 1.11
CA LYS A 2 -17.63 -12.59 -0.15
C LYS A 2 -17.65 -11.21 -0.77
N SER A 3 -18.09 -10.20 -0.03
CA SER A 3 -18.20 -8.82 -0.52
C SER A 3 -17.74 -7.82 0.53
N VAL A 4 -17.26 -6.67 0.09
CA VAL A 4 -16.83 -5.54 0.95
C VAL A 4 -17.45 -4.25 0.44
N HIS A 5 -17.97 -3.45 1.37
CA HIS A 5 -18.46 -2.11 1.11
C HIS A 5 -17.64 -1.12 1.94
N VAL A 6 -16.99 -0.17 1.28
CA VAL A 6 -16.28 0.93 1.91
C VAL A 6 -17.05 2.20 1.60
N GLU A 7 -17.63 2.83 2.62
CA GLU A 7 -18.47 4.00 2.43
C GLU A 7 -17.99 5.15 3.32
N ARG A 8 -17.94 6.38 2.76
CA ARG A 8 -17.68 7.61 3.52
C ARG A 8 -16.35 7.63 4.29
N CYS A 9 -15.35 6.89 3.83
CA CYS A 9 -13.98 6.93 4.37
C CYS A 9 -13.16 8.06 3.73
N SER A 10 -12.35 8.74 4.54
CA SER A 10 -11.46 9.81 4.07
C SER A 10 -10.09 9.72 4.73
N HIS A 11 -9.02 9.97 3.97
CA HIS A 11 -7.63 9.95 4.47
C HIS A 11 -7.27 8.59 5.11
N CYS A 12 -7.54 7.49 4.40
CA CYS A 12 -7.30 6.15 4.90
C CYS A 12 -6.53 5.30 3.90
N LEU A 13 -5.66 4.45 4.42
CA LEU A 13 -5.11 3.29 3.73
C LEU A 13 -5.93 2.06 4.12
N LEU A 14 -6.54 1.41 3.13
CA LEU A 14 -7.30 0.18 3.31
C LEU A 14 -6.62 -0.97 2.57
N VAL A 15 -6.15 -1.95 3.32
CA VAL A 15 -5.56 -3.18 2.78
C VAL A 15 -6.54 -4.32 3.03
N LEU A 16 -7.08 -4.87 1.96
CA LEU A 16 -8.04 -5.97 2.01
C LEU A 16 -7.37 -7.29 1.63
N GLY A 17 -7.66 -8.34 2.39
CA GLY A 17 -7.44 -9.70 1.90
C GLY A 17 -8.32 -10.01 0.67
N PRO A 18 -8.07 -11.12 -0.04
CA PRO A 18 -8.87 -11.55 -1.19
C PRO A 18 -10.38 -11.53 -0.92
N VAL A 19 -11.10 -10.80 -1.78
CA VAL A 19 -12.56 -10.69 -1.78
C VAL A 19 -13.12 -11.48 -2.95
N GLU A 20 -13.89 -12.51 -2.63
CA GLU A 20 -14.37 -13.48 -3.62
C GLU A 20 -15.23 -12.83 -4.70
N VAL A 21 -16.15 -11.92 -4.35
CA VAL A 21 -17.20 -11.48 -5.26
C VAL A 21 -17.03 -10.03 -5.70
N THR A 22 -17.18 -9.08 -4.78
CA THR A 22 -17.21 -7.66 -5.14
C THR A 22 -16.64 -6.79 -4.02
N VAL A 23 -15.83 -5.80 -4.41
CA VAL A 23 -15.51 -4.63 -3.58
C VAL A 23 -16.27 -3.43 -4.15
N THR A 24 -16.98 -2.72 -3.29
CA THR A 24 -17.67 -1.47 -3.64
C THR A 24 -17.12 -0.35 -2.79
N ILE A 25 -16.68 0.74 -3.42
CA ILE A 25 -16.28 1.96 -2.72
C ILE A 25 -17.22 3.11 -3.11
N SER A 26 -17.77 3.79 -2.11
CA SER A 26 -18.73 4.87 -2.29
C SER A 26 -18.41 6.06 -1.39
N ASN A 27 -18.48 7.27 -1.96
CA ASN A 27 -18.36 8.52 -1.19
C ASN A 27 -17.02 8.64 -0.42
N CYS A 28 -15.92 8.14 -0.98
CA CYS A 28 -14.59 8.18 -0.36
C CYS A 28 -13.69 9.26 -0.96
N THR A 29 -12.81 9.86 -0.14
CA THR A 29 -11.88 10.90 -0.57
C THR A 29 -10.47 10.69 -0.02
N SER A 30 -9.42 10.89 -0.80
CA SER A 30 -8.03 10.72 -0.33
C SER A 30 -7.80 9.33 0.26
N LEU A 31 -8.17 8.29 -0.50
CA LEU A 31 -8.13 6.88 -0.08
C LEU A 31 -7.07 6.12 -0.85
N VAL A 32 -6.25 5.32 -0.17
CA VAL A 32 -5.43 4.29 -0.81
C VAL A 32 -6.09 2.93 -0.57
N LEU A 33 -6.52 2.26 -1.62
CA LEU A 33 -7.11 0.92 -1.55
C LEU A 33 -6.16 -0.11 -2.15
N VAL A 34 -5.81 -1.13 -1.38
CA VAL A 34 -5.07 -2.30 -1.85
C VAL A 34 -6.00 -3.51 -1.76
N ALA A 35 -6.47 -4.02 -2.90
CA ALA A 35 -7.49 -5.06 -2.92
C ALA A 35 -7.30 -6.08 -4.07
N ALA A 36 -7.49 -7.36 -3.72
CA ALA A 36 -7.68 -8.44 -4.67
C ALA A 36 -9.16 -8.82 -4.69
N CYS A 37 -9.83 -8.71 -5.83
CA CYS A 37 -11.26 -8.98 -5.92
C CYS A 37 -11.67 -9.50 -7.31
N ARG A 38 -12.87 -10.06 -7.44
CA ARG A 38 -13.39 -10.45 -8.76
C ARG A 38 -13.97 -9.26 -9.53
N ARG A 39 -14.66 -8.36 -8.82
CA ARG A 39 -15.28 -7.14 -9.36
C ARG A 39 -15.01 -5.97 -8.44
N LEU A 40 -14.72 -4.80 -9.02
CA LEU A 40 -14.64 -3.53 -8.31
C LEU A 40 -15.69 -2.57 -8.86
N HIS A 41 -16.45 -1.93 -7.98
CA HIS A 41 -17.32 -0.80 -8.30
C HIS A 41 -16.91 0.44 -7.50
N VAL A 42 -16.71 1.55 -8.19
CA VAL A 42 -16.30 2.84 -7.63
C VAL A 42 -17.37 3.87 -7.94
N SER A 43 -17.82 4.63 -6.94
CA SER A 43 -18.81 5.69 -7.15
C SER A 43 -18.60 6.86 -6.20
N SER A 44 -18.80 8.09 -6.67
CA SER A 44 -18.69 9.29 -5.84
C SER A 44 -17.35 9.39 -5.10
N CYS A 45 -16.24 8.97 -5.73
CA CYS A 45 -14.91 8.94 -5.11
C CYS A 45 -13.96 9.98 -5.73
N SER A 46 -13.09 10.58 -4.91
CA SER A 46 -12.10 11.55 -5.42
C SER A 46 -10.73 11.42 -4.76
N LEU A 47 -9.67 11.62 -5.55
CA LEU A 47 -8.27 11.52 -5.07
C LEU A 47 -8.00 10.15 -4.45
N CYS A 48 -8.31 9.07 -5.16
CA CYS A 48 -8.13 7.72 -4.64
C CYS A 48 -7.13 6.94 -5.47
N ASP A 49 -6.17 6.30 -4.80
CA ASP A 49 -5.19 5.40 -5.40
C ASP A 49 -5.63 3.94 -5.19
N LEU A 50 -5.79 3.20 -6.28
CA LEU A 50 -6.41 1.88 -6.30
C LEU A 50 -5.39 0.86 -6.83
N HIS A 51 -4.78 0.10 -5.91
CA HIS A 51 -3.87 -1.01 -6.19
C HIS A 51 -4.63 -2.33 -6.27
N LEU A 52 -4.80 -2.86 -7.49
CA LEU A 52 -5.81 -3.89 -7.74
C LEU A 52 -5.26 -5.16 -8.37
N LEU A 53 -5.80 -6.28 -7.90
CA LEU A 53 -5.91 -7.53 -8.66
C LEU A 53 -7.39 -7.74 -8.96
N THR A 54 -7.80 -7.62 -10.22
CA THR A 54 -9.19 -7.83 -10.62
C THR A 54 -9.33 -8.66 -11.89
N ALA A 55 -10.16 -9.70 -11.82
CA ALA A 55 -10.45 -10.58 -12.96
C ALA A 55 -11.33 -9.90 -14.01
N THR A 56 -12.13 -8.90 -13.63
CA THR A 56 -12.95 -8.10 -14.54
C THR A 56 -12.50 -6.64 -14.57
N ARG A 57 -12.93 -5.90 -15.60
CA ARG A 57 -12.75 -4.44 -15.69
C ARG A 57 -13.41 -3.76 -14.46
N PRO A 58 -12.70 -2.87 -13.74
CA PRO A 58 -13.32 -2.02 -12.72
C PRO A 58 -14.45 -1.18 -13.33
N VAL A 59 -15.54 -0.98 -12.60
CA VAL A 59 -16.62 -0.07 -13.02
C VAL A 59 -16.54 1.21 -12.21
N VAL A 60 -16.44 2.34 -12.89
CA VAL A 60 -16.37 3.68 -12.29
C VAL A 60 -17.62 4.45 -12.66
N SER A 61 -18.34 4.90 -11.64
CA SER A 61 -19.59 5.64 -11.78
C SER A 61 -19.42 7.10 -11.34
N PRO A 62 -20.06 8.06 -12.04
CA PRO A 62 -20.02 9.46 -11.68
C PRO A 62 -20.75 9.73 -10.34
N PRO A 63 -20.42 10.83 -9.64
CA PRO A 63 -19.30 11.74 -9.90
C PRO A 63 -18.00 11.22 -9.26
N SER A 64 -17.14 10.57 -10.03
CA SER A 64 -15.79 10.17 -9.57
C SER A 64 -14.74 10.95 -10.34
N ARG A 65 -13.62 11.31 -9.71
CA ARG A 65 -12.54 12.08 -10.34
C ARG A 65 -11.18 11.80 -9.71
N GLN A 66 -10.10 12.03 -10.47
CA GLN A 66 -8.73 11.89 -9.96
C GLN A 66 -8.50 10.52 -9.29
N LEU A 67 -8.95 9.45 -9.94
CA LEU A 67 -8.68 8.08 -9.51
C LEU A 67 -7.38 7.59 -10.16
N THR A 68 -6.44 7.10 -9.37
CA THR A 68 -5.22 6.49 -9.89
C THR A 68 -5.35 4.98 -9.82
N PHE A 69 -5.22 4.28 -10.94
CA PHE A 69 -5.21 2.82 -10.98
C PHE A 69 -3.78 2.30 -11.04
N ALA A 70 -3.49 1.24 -10.29
CA ALA A 70 -2.19 0.60 -10.22
C ALA A 70 -2.34 -0.93 -10.07
N PRO A 71 -1.33 -1.72 -10.45
CA PRO A 71 -1.36 -3.15 -10.18
C PRO A 71 -1.27 -3.41 -8.66
N TYR A 72 -1.81 -4.55 -8.22
CA TYR A 72 -1.68 -5.01 -6.84
C TYR A 72 -0.21 -5.02 -6.40
N ASN A 73 0.09 -4.39 -5.26
CA ASN A 73 1.47 -4.05 -4.89
C ASN A 73 1.92 -4.65 -3.55
N THR A 74 1.18 -5.59 -2.97
CA THR A 74 1.52 -6.13 -1.64
C THR A 74 1.52 -7.65 -1.62
N HIS A 75 2.03 -8.21 -0.54
CA HIS A 75 1.83 -9.59 -0.16
C HIS A 75 1.76 -9.70 1.37
N TYR A 76 1.18 -10.79 1.83
CA TYR A 76 1.30 -11.21 3.22
C TYR A 76 1.41 -12.75 3.25
N PRO A 77 1.94 -13.33 4.33
CA PRO A 77 2.34 -14.75 4.36
C PRO A 77 1.28 -15.78 3.94
N GLN A 78 -0.01 -15.49 4.09
CA GLN A 78 -1.12 -16.41 3.73
C GLN A 78 -1.82 -16.03 2.41
N LEU A 79 -1.28 -15.07 1.65
CA LEU A 79 -1.97 -14.48 0.51
C LEU A 79 -2.30 -15.51 -0.58
N GLU A 80 -1.35 -16.38 -0.95
CA GLU A 80 -1.59 -17.37 -2.02
C GLU A 80 -2.70 -18.36 -1.65
N GLU A 81 -2.74 -18.81 -0.40
CA GLU A 81 -3.81 -19.66 0.12
C GLU A 81 -5.17 -18.93 0.04
N HIS A 82 -5.23 -17.69 0.50
CA HIS A 82 -6.46 -16.91 0.48
C HIS A 82 -6.95 -16.60 -0.95
N LEU A 83 -6.04 -16.35 -1.90
CA LEU A 83 -6.37 -16.17 -3.32
C LEU A 83 -6.96 -17.45 -3.91
N LYS A 84 -6.36 -18.60 -3.59
CA LYS A 84 -6.84 -19.92 -4.01
C LYS A 84 -8.23 -20.21 -3.44
N CYS A 85 -8.45 -19.97 -2.14
CA CYS A 85 -9.75 -20.14 -1.48
C CYS A 85 -10.85 -19.26 -2.08
N CYS A 86 -10.51 -18.07 -2.59
CA CYS A 86 -11.47 -17.17 -3.26
C CYS A 86 -11.61 -17.45 -4.77
N GLY A 87 -10.83 -18.38 -5.32
CA GLY A 87 -10.79 -18.68 -6.75
C GLY A 87 -10.37 -17.48 -7.60
N LEU A 88 -9.48 -16.62 -7.10
CA LEU A 88 -8.98 -15.46 -7.82
C LEU A 88 -7.69 -15.82 -8.58
N PRO A 89 -7.66 -15.68 -9.91
CA PRO A 89 -6.46 -15.96 -10.69
C PRO A 89 -5.42 -14.84 -10.55
N VAL A 90 -4.15 -15.20 -10.36
CA VAL A 90 -3.03 -14.24 -10.29
C VAL A 90 -2.50 -13.81 -11.67
N THR A 91 -2.89 -14.53 -12.72
CA THR A 91 -2.45 -14.31 -14.11
C THR A 91 -3.32 -13.33 -14.88
N PHE A 92 -4.60 -13.19 -14.50
CA PHE A 92 -5.55 -12.31 -15.17
C PHE A 92 -5.80 -11.08 -14.32
N ASN A 93 -5.36 -9.92 -14.80
CA ASN A 93 -5.55 -8.66 -14.09
C ASN A 93 -5.95 -7.53 -15.05
N LEU A 94 -7.19 -7.07 -14.95
CA LEU A 94 -7.80 -6.04 -15.81
C LEU A 94 -7.90 -4.66 -15.12
N TRP A 95 -7.12 -4.46 -14.06
CA TRP A 95 -7.08 -3.24 -13.26
C TRP A 95 -6.90 -1.95 -14.09
N ASN A 96 -6.13 -1.98 -15.18
CA ASN A 96 -5.82 -0.84 -16.04
C ASN A 96 -6.85 -0.60 -17.16
N ARG A 97 -8.01 -1.27 -17.10
CA ARG A 97 -9.09 -1.11 -18.07
C ARG A 97 -10.41 -0.76 -17.38
N PRO A 98 -10.51 0.35 -16.63
CA PRO A 98 -11.78 0.74 -16.03
C PRO A 98 -12.85 0.99 -17.11
N LEU A 99 -14.11 0.81 -16.72
CA LEU A 99 -15.31 1.13 -17.47
C LEU A 99 -15.95 2.33 -16.80
N TYR A 100 -15.95 3.48 -17.47
CA TYR A 100 -16.66 4.65 -16.99
C TYR A 100 -18.12 4.64 -17.45
N THR A 101 -19.06 4.86 -16.54
CA THR A 101 -20.51 4.84 -16.83
C THR A 101 -21.12 6.24 -17.05
N GLY A 102 -20.32 7.30 -16.93
CA GLY A 102 -20.74 8.69 -17.18
C GLY A 102 -20.59 9.13 -18.64
N SER A 103 -20.71 10.45 -18.88
CA SER A 103 -20.50 11.03 -20.22
C SER A 103 -19.04 10.88 -20.66
N VAL A 104 -18.83 10.45 -21.91
CA VAL A 104 -17.50 10.18 -22.49
C VAL A 104 -16.59 11.42 -22.49
N GLU A 105 -17.18 12.62 -22.58
CA GLU A 105 -16.46 13.90 -22.59
C GLU A 105 -15.65 14.18 -21.32
N SER A 106 -16.00 13.53 -20.20
CA SER A 106 -15.32 13.73 -18.91
C SER A 106 -14.39 12.58 -18.52
N GLU A 107 -14.29 11.50 -19.31
CA GLU A 107 -13.56 10.30 -18.89
C GLU A 107 -12.07 10.54 -18.66
N THR A 108 -11.44 11.41 -19.45
CA THR A 108 -10.00 11.72 -19.36
C THR A 108 -9.60 12.40 -18.06
N GLU A 109 -10.53 13.02 -17.36
CA GLU A 109 -10.29 13.67 -16.05
C GLU A 109 -10.67 12.77 -14.86
N VAL A 110 -11.32 11.63 -15.13
CA VAL A 110 -11.85 10.75 -14.09
C VAL A 110 -10.75 9.89 -13.49
N TRP A 111 -9.88 9.34 -14.32
CA TRP A 111 -8.87 8.39 -13.87
C TRP A 111 -7.59 8.42 -14.70
N THR A 112 -6.50 7.97 -14.08
CA THR A 112 -5.19 7.79 -14.71
C THR A 112 -4.57 6.47 -14.27
N GLU A 113 -3.58 6.00 -15.02
CA GLU A 113 -2.72 4.89 -14.60
C GLU A 113 -1.53 5.45 -13.81
N LEU A 114 -1.15 4.80 -12.70
CA LEU A 114 -0.01 5.19 -11.89
C LEU A 114 1.28 5.10 -12.70
N ASP A 115 2.12 6.14 -12.62
CA ASP A 115 3.46 6.11 -13.21
C ASP A 115 4.27 4.92 -12.64
N PRO A 116 4.82 4.02 -13.49
CA PRO A 116 5.69 2.94 -13.05
C PRO A 116 6.84 3.37 -12.14
N ASP A 117 7.42 4.56 -12.34
CA ASP A 117 8.52 5.07 -11.52
C ASP A 117 8.04 5.54 -10.13
N LEU A 118 6.73 5.74 -9.94
CA LEU A 118 6.08 5.98 -8.63
C LEU A 118 5.60 4.69 -7.95
N PHE A 119 5.56 3.55 -8.65
CA PHE A 119 5.09 2.28 -8.07
C PHE A 119 6.00 1.76 -6.95
N ARG A 120 5.43 1.50 -5.77
CA ARG A 120 6.13 0.98 -4.59
C ARG A 120 5.42 -0.29 -4.08
N PRO A 121 6.15 -1.38 -3.82
CA PRO A 121 5.61 -2.49 -3.05
C PRO A 121 5.22 -2.01 -1.65
N PHE A 122 4.02 -2.39 -1.20
CA PHE A 122 3.53 -2.08 0.13
C PHE A 122 3.84 -3.25 1.07
N SER A 123 4.47 -2.95 2.22
CA SER A 123 4.75 -3.93 3.27
C SER A 123 3.64 -3.92 4.31
N VAL A 124 2.95 -5.05 4.47
CA VAL A 124 1.91 -5.20 5.49
C VAL A 124 2.56 -5.22 6.88
N PRO A 125 2.22 -4.29 7.81
CA PRO A 125 2.93 -4.10 9.07
C PRO A 125 2.49 -5.09 10.17
N PHE A 126 2.10 -6.30 9.81
CA PHE A 126 1.61 -7.32 10.75
C PHE A 126 2.47 -8.57 10.71
N GLN A 127 2.74 -9.14 11.89
CA GLN A 127 3.36 -10.45 12.00
C GLN A 127 2.28 -11.52 11.75
N LEU A 128 2.46 -12.28 10.68
CA LEU A 128 1.57 -13.37 10.27
C LEU A 128 2.43 -14.59 9.94
N SER A 129 1.89 -15.79 10.13
CA SER A 129 2.53 -17.04 9.72
C SER A 129 2.02 -17.49 8.35
N GLY A 130 2.90 -17.97 7.49
CA GLY A 130 2.55 -18.51 6.17
C GLY A 130 3.77 -18.59 5.23
N ASP A 131 3.56 -19.10 4.03
CA ASP A 131 4.62 -19.47 3.09
C ASP A 131 4.83 -18.49 1.93
N THR A 132 3.92 -17.51 1.75
CA THR A 132 4.05 -16.52 0.68
C THR A 132 5.13 -15.49 1.02
N LEU A 133 6.21 -15.51 0.24
CA LEU A 133 7.38 -14.65 0.45
C LEU A 133 7.40 -13.37 -0.40
N ASP A 134 6.62 -13.35 -1.47
CA ASP A 134 6.57 -12.25 -2.44
C ASP A 134 5.16 -12.10 -3.01
N ASN A 135 4.90 -10.99 -3.71
CA ASN A 135 3.62 -10.78 -4.40
C ASN A 135 3.46 -11.79 -5.56
N PRO A 136 2.47 -12.70 -5.49
CA PRO A 136 2.27 -13.72 -6.52
C PRO A 136 1.65 -13.16 -7.81
N CYS A 137 1.19 -11.92 -7.81
CA CYS A 137 0.57 -11.28 -8.97
C CYS A 137 1.62 -10.87 -9.99
N GLN A 138 1.45 -11.28 -11.25
CA GLN A 138 2.35 -10.87 -12.31
C GLN A 138 2.22 -9.38 -12.61
N LEU A 139 3.32 -8.64 -12.42
CA LEU A 139 3.38 -7.23 -12.79
C LEU A 139 3.57 -7.06 -14.30
N PRO A 140 2.92 -6.07 -14.93
CA PRO A 140 3.24 -5.68 -16.30
C PRO A 140 4.71 -5.28 -16.44
N LEU A 141 5.28 -5.48 -17.65
CA LEU A 141 6.70 -5.29 -17.92
C LEU A 141 7.22 -3.92 -17.46
N LYS A 142 6.50 -2.83 -17.77
CA LYS A 142 6.91 -1.46 -17.39
C LYS A 142 7.07 -1.26 -15.88
N TYR A 143 6.20 -1.87 -15.06
CA TYR A 143 6.30 -1.80 -13.60
C TYR A 143 7.47 -2.63 -13.10
N ARG A 144 7.68 -3.80 -13.68
CA ARG A 144 8.80 -4.68 -13.35
C ARG A 144 10.15 -4.02 -13.66
N GLU A 145 10.29 -3.47 -14.87
CA GLU A 145 11.49 -2.73 -15.28
C GLU A 145 11.75 -1.51 -14.41
N ALA A 146 10.70 -0.77 -14.00
CA ALA A 146 10.85 0.34 -13.06
C ALA A 146 11.36 -0.12 -11.69
N LEU A 147 10.86 -1.25 -11.17
CA LEU A 147 11.36 -1.85 -9.92
C LEU A 147 12.81 -2.33 -10.05
N ASP A 148 13.15 -3.00 -11.15
CA ASP A 148 14.49 -3.50 -11.41
C ASP A 148 15.50 -2.35 -11.56
N ARG A 149 15.12 -1.29 -12.28
CA ARG A 149 15.92 -0.07 -12.43
C ARG A 149 16.18 0.58 -11.08
N ARG A 150 15.17 0.65 -10.20
CA ARG A 150 15.32 1.18 -8.84
C ARG A 150 16.25 0.30 -8.01
N LYS A 151 16.05 -1.02 -8.02
CA LYS A 151 16.88 -1.98 -7.29
C LYS A 151 18.34 -1.90 -7.73
N LYS A 152 18.59 -1.81 -9.04
CA LYS A 152 19.91 -1.62 -9.63
C LYS A 152 20.56 -0.32 -9.15
N ARG A 153 19.86 0.81 -9.24
CA ARG A 153 20.36 2.12 -8.78
C ARG A 153 20.72 2.09 -7.29
N THR A 154 19.88 1.49 -6.45
CA THR A 154 20.15 1.33 -5.02
C THR A 154 21.40 0.48 -4.79
N SER A 155 21.56 -0.64 -5.51
CA SER A 155 22.75 -1.49 -5.41
C SER A 155 24.02 -0.80 -5.89
N GLU A 156 23.95 -0.05 -6.98
CA GLU A 156 25.07 0.74 -7.52
C GLU A 156 25.50 1.79 -6.49
N TRP A 157 24.55 2.53 -5.92
CA TRP A 157 24.82 3.52 -4.88
C TRP A 157 25.50 2.90 -3.64
N TYR A 158 25.03 1.75 -3.15
CA TYR A 158 25.72 1.04 -2.06
C TYR A 158 27.15 0.62 -2.45
N GLY A 159 27.35 0.21 -3.71
CA GLY A 159 28.66 -0.12 -4.26
C GLY A 159 29.59 1.10 -4.31
N GLU A 160 29.10 2.24 -4.77
CA GLU A 160 29.85 3.52 -4.81
C GLU A 160 30.23 3.98 -3.40
N VAL A 161 29.29 3.96 -2.45
CA VAL A 161 29.56 4.34 -1.05
C VAL A 161 30.61 3.43 -0.42
N LYS A 162 30.54 2.12 -0.65
CA LYS A 162 31.53 1.16 -0.14
C LYS A 162 32.88 1.29 -0.86
N GLY A 163 32.87 1.53 -2.16
CA GLY A 163 34.05 1.66 -3.01
C GLY A 163 34.82 2.97 -2.81
N ALA A 164 34.14 4.02 -2.31
CA ALA A 164 34.75 5.31 -2.00
C ALA A 164 35.80 5.24 -0.85
N GLY A 165 35.87 4.14 -0.11
CA GLY A 165 36.89 3.95 0.93
C GLY A 165 36.82 4.99 2.05
N LEU A 166 35.60 5.44 2.38
CA LEU A 166 35.38 6.54 3.33
C LEU A 166 36.03 6.24 4.68
N SER A 167 36.74 7.24 5.22
CA SER A 167 37.20 7.19 6.60
C SER A 167 36.00 7.18 7.57
N PRO A 168 36.18 6.78 8.84
CA PRO A 168 35.10 6.83 9.83
C PRO A 168 34.45 8.22 9.94
N GLU A 169 35.25 9.29 9.87
CA GLU A 169 34.76 10.68 9.91
C GLU A 169 33.94 11.03 8.67
N GLN A 170 34.40 10.64 7.48
CA GLN A 170 33.68 10.90 6.23
C GLN A 170 32.37 10.10 6.14
N GLY A 171 32.38 8.85 6.64
CA GLY A 171 31.18 8.04 6.77
C GLY A 171 30.15 8.69 7.70
N GLN A 172 30.59 9.22 8.83
CA GLN A 172 29.74 9.97 9.75
C GLN A 172 29.17 11.25 9.10
N GLN A 173 29.99 12.01 8.37
CA GLN A 173 29.53 13.19 7.64
C GLN A 173 28.48 12.86 6.58
N LEU A 174 28.67 11.77 5.82
CA LEU A 174 27.69 11.29 4.85
C LEU A 174 26.37 10.92 5.54
N GLN A 175 26.45 10.17 6.65
CA GLN A 175 25.28 9.78 7.42
C GLN A 175 24.50 11.00 7.92
N THR A 176 25.19 12.01 8.46
CA THR A 176 24.56 13.26 8.91
C THR A 176 23.82 13.95 7.77
N ARG A 177 24.46 14.10 6.60
CA ARG A 177 23.79 14.72 5.43
C ARG A 177 22.56 13.95 4.95
N VAL A 178 22.63 12.62 4.96
CA VAL A 178 21.48 11.78 4.61
C VAL A 178 20.34 11.99 5.61
N GLN A 179 20.66 12.06 6.91
CA GLN A 179 19.68 12.30 7.96
C GLN A 179 19.04 13.70 7.85
N ASP A 180 19.84 14.73 7.60
CA ASP A 180 19.35 16.10 7.46
C ASP A 180 18.38 16.22 6.27
N HIS A 181 18.76 15.66 5.11
CA HIS A 181 17.89 15.64 3.94
C HIS A 181 16.62 14.81 4.18
N PHE A 182 16.72 13.70 4.90
CA PHE A 182 15.54 12.91 5.26
C PHE A 182 14.58 13.70 6.16
N GLN A 183 15.12 14.44 7.13
CA GLN A 183 14.33 15.28 8.03
C GLN A 183 13.63 16.43 7.27
N GLU A 184 14.35 17.11 6.38
CA GLU A 184 13.78 18.13 5.48
C GLU A 184 12.66 17.54 4.61
N TRP A 185 12.87 16.34 4.09
CA TRP A 185 11.86 15.63 3.32
C TRP A 185 10.60 15.30 4.16
N LEU A 186 10.75 14.89 5.42
CA LEU A 186 9.61 14.62 6.32
C LEU A 186 8.77 15.87 6.61
N GLU A 187 9.42 17.01 6.75
CA GLU A 187 8.77 18.30 7.03
C GLU A 187 8.03 18.82 5.80
N THR A 188 8.68 18.77 4.63
CA THR A 188 8.12 19.26 3.36
C THR A 188 6.97 18.41 2.83
N THR A 189 7.00 17.10 3.08
CA THR A 189 5.98 16.18 2.58
C THR A 189 4.85 15.87 3.57
N GLY A 190 4.98 16.28 4.84
CA GLY A 190 3.98 16.03 5.88
C GLY A 190 3.97 14.61 6.46
N HIS A 191 4.87 13.72 6.02
CA HIS A 191 4.98 12.33 6.52
C HIS A 191 5.55 12.24 7.95
N GLY A 192 6.04 13.36 8.50
CA GLY A 192 6.59 13.39 9.87
C GLY A 192 5.59 12.99 10.97
N ARG A 193 4.28 13.03 10.69
CA ARG A 193 3.26 12.52 11.63
C ARG A 193 3.21 10.99 11.65
N GLU A 194 3.22 10.35 10.48
CA GLU A 194 3.12 8.90 10.34
C GLU A 194 4.29 8.18 11.03
N ILE A 195 5.51 8.72 10.90
CA ILE A 195 6.69 8.15 11.55
C ILE A 195 6.60 8.25 13.08
N ARG A 196 6.07 9.35 13.62
CA ARG A 196 5.89 9.50 15.07
C ARG A 196 4.84 8.53 15.62
N GLU A 197 3.82 8.20 14.83
CA GLU A 197 2.80 7.22 15.19
C GLU A 197 3.30 5.76 15.14
N LEU A 198 4.45 5.49 14.49
CA LEU A 198 5.12 4.17 14.51
C LEU A 198 5.85 3.88 15.83
N GLU A 199 5.98 4.85 16.74
CA GLU A 199 6.52 4.61 18.07
C GLU A 199 5.58 3.72 18.88
N ILE A 200 5.85 2.41 18.86
CA ILE A 200 5.19 1.45 19.74
C ILE A 200 5.44 1.91 21.19
N PRO A 201 4.41 2.17 22.01
CA PRO A 201 4.61 2.46 23.41
C PRO A 201 5.37 1.28 24.01
N LYS A 202 6.59 1.51 24.50
CA LYS A 202 7.32 0.52 25.28
C LYS A 202 6.38 0.12 26.42
N THR A 203 5.86 -1.10 26.38
CA THR A 203 4.98 -1.65 27.41
C THR A 203 5.68 -1.52 28.76
N THR A 204 5.27 -0.54 29.56
CA THR A 204 5.67 -0.43 30.95
C THR A 204 5.07 -1.63 31.67
N THR A 205 5.88 -2.65 31.94
CA THR A 205 5.53 -3.75 32.84
C THR A 205 5.22 -3.16 34.21
N SER A 206 3.94 -2.98 34.51
CA SER A 206 3.46 -2.64 35.85
C SER A 206 3.47 -3.90 36.71
N THR A 207 4.58 -4.10 37.43
CA THR A 207 4.65 -5.02 38.57
C THR A 207 3.57 -4.64 39.57
N THR A 208 2.44 -5.36 39.56
CA THR A 208 1.37 -5.15 40.54
C THR A 208 1.75 -5.89 41.82
N ALA A 209 2.31 -5.15 42.78
CA ALA A 209 2.52 -5.65 44.14
C ALA A 209 1.14 -5.94 44.78
N ARG A 210 0.94 -7.19 45.17
CA ARG A 210 -0.29 -7.72 45.77
C ARG A 210 -0.31 -7.39 47.26
N THR A 211 -0.97 -6.30 47.65
CA THR A 211 -1.21 -5.96 49.07
C THR A 211 -2.42 -6.73 49.60
N LYS A 212 -2.20 -7.52 50.66
CA LYS A 212 -3.21 -8.33 51.37
C LYS A 212 -4.28 -7.45 52.03
N ARG A 213 -5.57 -7.80 51.89
CA ARG A 213 -6.66 -7.26 52.73
C ARG A 213 -6.65 -7.95 54.11
N PRO A 214 -6.86 -7.22 55.22
CA PRO A 214 -7.15 -7.81 56.52
C PRO A 214 -8.65 -8.12 56.68
N THR A 215 -8.92 -9.20 57.41
CA THR A 215 -10.23 -9.72 57.85
C THR A 215 -10.69 -9.06 59.15
N SER A 216 -11.97 -8.69 59.25
CA SER A 216 -12.85 -8.55 60.44
C SER A 216 -13.93 -7.50 60.12
N HIS A 217 -15.24 -7.66 60.31
CA HIS A 217 -16.05 -8.46 61.23
C HIS A 217 -17.33 -8.95 60.53
#